data_AF-A0A953KCR1-F1
#
_entry.id   AF-A0A953KCR1-F1
#
_cell.length_a   1.000
_cell.length_b   1.000
_cell.length_c   1.000
_cell.angle_alpha   90.00
_cell.angle_beta   90.00
_cell.angle_gamma   90.00
#
_symmetry.space_group_name_H-M   'P 1'
#
loop_
_entity.id
_entity.type
_entity.pdbx_description
1 polymer ?
#
loop_
_entity_poly.entity_id
_entity_poly.type
_entity_poly.pdbx_seq_one_letter_code
_entity_poly.pdbx_strand_id
1 'polypeptide(L)'
;MAAEMNDNASHGDKGKALTSAISQLEKRYGRGAVMNLGDDCVQKVEAYSTGSLGLDIALGIGGLPKGRICEIYGPESSGKTTLALHLAAEVQKKGGTVVYIDAEHALDVAYAKKLGVDTSKLLVSQPDSGEQAFEIAETLIQSGSVDLIVIDSVAALVPRAEIDGEIGDQQPGLQARLMSKALRKLTALTARASCSLLFINQIRMKIGVMFGSPETTSGGNALKFYCSVRLDIRRIGSITEDSVALGNRVRVKVVKNKVAPPFREAEFDIIFNQGISQNGEIIDIGSEKGIVDKAGAWYSFRGERIGQGREGAKKFLAENPEIAAEIRKLVLSTLGIETGGEPKAAPASAVTKDEISKEGGSKETLTKESVKTVDKKLEKLSRKKIDLNGAAAL
;
A
#
# COMPACT_ATOMS: atom_id res chain seq x y z
N MET A 1 -45.97 27.69 34.01
CA MET A 1 -45.07 28.67 33.38
C MET A 1 -43.76 28.95 34.12
N ALA A 2 -43.51 28.45 35.35
CA ALA A 2 -42.22 28.67 36.05
C ALA A 2 -41.21 27.50 35.98
N ALA A 3 -41.61 26.34 35.44
CA ALA A 3 -40.74 25.15 35.37
C ALA A 3 -39.97 25.01 34.04
N GLU A 4 -40.40 25.69 32.97
CA GLU A 4 -39.78 25.57 31.63
C GLU A 4 -38.65 26.60 31.38
N MET A 5 -38.48 27.59 32.26
CA MET A 5 -37.41 28.60 32.12
C MET A 5 -36.07 28.19 32.78
N ASN A 6 -36.03 27.08 33.54
CA ASN A 6 -34.83 26.67 34.29
C ASN A 6 -33.97 25.60 33.58
N ASP A 7 -34.51 24.92 32.56
CA ASP A 7 -33.76 23.88 31.82
C ASP A 7 -32.82 24.46 30.75
N ASN A 8 -33.15 25.64 30.19
CA ASN A 8 -32.32 26.31 29.17
C ASN A 8 -31.06 26.98 29.76
N ALA A 9 -31.08 27.40 31.03
CA ALA A 9 -29.91 27.97 31.69
C ALA A 9 -28.84 26.90 32.02
N SER A 10 -29.28 25.66 32.33
CA SER A 10 -28.40 24.55 32.72
C SER A 10 -27.58 23.97 31.56
N HIS A 11 -28.07 24.06 30.32
CA HIS A 11 -27.37 23.59 29.12
C HIS A 11 -26.26 24.56 28.69
N GLY A 12 -26.45 25.87 28.85
CA GLY A 12 -25.46 26.89 28.53
C GLY A 12 -24.21 26.85 29.43
N ASP A 13 -24.39 26.59 30.73
CA ASP A 13 -23.28 26.48 31.68
C ASP A 13 -22.51 25.17 31.54
N LYS A 14 -23.18 24.05 31.23
CA LYS A 14 -22.52 22.78 30.88
C LYS A 14 -21.66 22.92 29.62
N GLY A 15 -22.13 23.66 28.61
CA GLY A 15 -21.37 23.96 27.39
C GLY A 15 -20.11 24.79 27.66
N LYS A 16 -20.21 25.85 28.47
CA LYS A 16 -19.05 26.68 28.85
C LYS A 16 -18.02 25.90 29.67
N ALA A 17 -18.48 25.08 30.62
CA ALA A 17 -17.60 24.23 31.42
C ALA A 17 -16.86 23.20 30.55
N LEU A 18 -17.57 22.60 29.58
CA LEU A 18 -16.99 21.67 28.61
C LEU A 18 -15.95 22.36 27.72
N THR A 19 -16.24 23.51 27.15
CA THR A 19 -15.28 24.26 26.30
C THR A 19 -14.05 24.70 27.08
N SER A 20 -14.21 25.12 28.34
CA SER A 20 -13.09 25.45 29.23
C SER A 20 -12.23 24.21 29.53
N ALA A 21 -12.86 23.07 29.82
CA ALA A 21 -12.14 21.81 30.02
C ALA A 21 -11.39 21.37 28.75
N ILE A 22 -12.00 21.45 27.58
CA ILE A 22 -11.35 21.16 26.29
C ILE A 22 -10.14 22.09 26.09
N SER A 23 -10.29 23.39 26.30
CA SER A 23 -9.19 24.36 26.17
C SER A 23 -8.04 24.09 27.15
N GLN A 24 -8.34 23.68 28.39
CA GLN A 24 -7.33 23.28 29.37
C GLN A 24 -6.61 21.99 28.95
N LEU A 25 -7.34 21.03 28.38
CA LEU A 25 -6.77 19.78 27.87
C LEU A 25 -5.89 20.04 26.65
N GLU A 26 -6.31 20.90 25.71
CA GLU A 26 -5.49 21.30 24.57
C GLU A 26 -4.22 22.05 24.97
N LYS A 27 -4.28 22.92 25.98
CA LYS A 27 -3.09 23.60 26.52
C LYS A 27 -2.09 22.65 27.16
N ARG A 28 -2.57 21.58 27.83
CA ARG A 28 -1.71 20.60 28.51
C ARG A 28 -1.16 19.53 27.58
N TYR A 29 -1.96 19.07 26.62
CA TYR A 29 -1.67 17.88 25.82
C TYR A 29 -1.49 18.17 24.32
N GLY A 30 -1.62 19.43 23.91
CA GLY A 30 -1.49 19.87 22.52
C GLY A 30 -2.82 19.99 21.79
N ARG A 31 -2.81 20.74 20.68
CA ARG A 31 -3.97 20.92 19.80
C ARG A 31 -4.42 19.55 19.28
N GLY A 32 -5.72 19.26 19.40
CA GLY A 32 -6.27 17.98 18.95
C GLY A 32 -6.26 16.85 19.99
N ALA A 33 -5.91 17.14 21.25
CA ALA A 33 -6.04 16.18 22.35
C ALA A 33 -7.50 15.78 22.62
N VAL A 34 -8.44 16.70 22.37
CA VAL A 34 -9.89 16.45 22.41
C VAL A 34 -10.51 17.14 21.22
N MET A 35 -11.26 16.39 20.40
CA MET A 35 -11.89 16.89 19.18
C MET A 35 -13.36 16.46 19.17
N ASN A 36 -14.22 17.29 18.59
CA ASN A 36 -15.58 16.86 18.28
C ASN A 36 -15.55 15.94 17.06
N LEU A 37 -16.13 14.74 17.21
CA LEU A 37 -16.13 13.73 16.15
C LEU A 37 -16.88 14.18 14.87
N GLY A 38 -17.78 15.17 15.00
CA GLY A 38 -18.60 15.68 13.88
C GLY A 38 -18.08 16.95 13.20
N ASP A 39 -17.08 17.63 13.77
CA ASP A 39 -16.55 18.89 13.20
C ASP A 39 -15.52 18.63 12.08
N ASP A 40 -14.97 17.42 12.02
CA ASP A 40 -14.29 16.87 10.85
C ASP A 40 -15.24 15.89 10.15
N CYS A 41 -15.79 16.31 9.00
CA CYS A 41 -16.47 15.43 8.07
C CYS A 41 -15.64 14.16 7.86
N VAL A 42 -16.16 13.00 8.33
CA VAL A 42 -15.61 11.63 8.22
C VAL A 42 -14.29 11.62 7.46
N GLN A 43 -13.16 11.82 8.16
CA GLN A 43 -11.86 11.85 7.48
C GLN A 43 -11.72 10.53 6.70
N LYS A 44 -11.77 10.62 5.37
CA LYS A 44 -11.57 9.45 4.50
C LYS A 44 -10.21 8.90 4.85
N VAL A 45 -10.17 7.71 5.45
CA VAL A 45 -8.91 7.06 5.81
C VAL A 45 -8.12 6.84 4.54
N GLU A 46 -7.00 7.55 4.39
CA GLU A 46 -6.13 7.40 3.23
C GLU A 46 -5.56 5.97 3.15
N ALA A 47 -5.30 5.51 1.93
CA ALA A 47 -4.82 4.17 1.67
C ALA A 47 -3.70 4.10 0.61
N TYR A 48 -2.85 3.09 0.75
CA TYR A 48 -1.90 2.65 -0.26
C TYR A 48 -2.47 1.46 -1.03
N SER A 49 -2.46 1.52 -2.37
CA SER A 49 -2.91 0.38 -3.20
C SER A 49 -2.08 -0.84 -2.85
N THR A 50 -2.74 -1.99 -2.74
CA THR A 50 -2.08 -3.27 -2.48
C THR A 50 -1.36 -3.83 -3.71
N GLY A 51 -1.50 -3.19 -4.87
CA GLY A 51 -1.08 -3.76 -6.15
C GLY A 51 -1.98 -4.92 -6.60
N SER A 52 -3.19 -5.02 -6.04
CA SER A 52 -4.29 -5.87 -6.49
C SER A 52 -5.57 -5.03 -6.47
N LEU A 53 -6.16 -4.79 -7.64
CA LEU A 53 -7.43 -4.08 -7.77
C LEU A 53 -8.53 -4.79 -6.99
N GLY A 54 -8.61 -6.12 -7.12
CA GLY A 54 -9.60 -6.92 -6.39
C GLY A 54 -9.47 -6.76 -4.89
N LEU A 55 -8.24 -6.78 -4.36
CA LEU A 55 -8.01 -6.61 -2.93
C LEU A 55 -8.26 -5.17 -2.45
N ASP A 56 -7.94 -4.17 -3.25
CA ASP A 56 -8.25 -2.76 -2.94
C ASP A 56 -9.77 -2.53 -2.82
N ILE A 57 -10.55 -3.16 -3.69
CA ILE A 57 -12.03 -3.16 -3.63
C ILE A 57 -12.52 -3.92 -2.39
N ALA A 58 -11.94 -5.09 -2.09
CA ALA A 58 -12.30 -5.88 -0.92
C ALA A 58 -11.98 -5.15 0.40
N LEU A 59 -10.93 -4.33 0.42
CA LEU A 59 -10.58 -3.48 1.57
C LEU A 59 -11.53 -2.29 1.76
N GLY A 60 -12.27 -1.91 0.71
CA GLY A 60 -13.36 -0.92 0.77
C GLY A 60 -12.93 0.55 0.82
N ILE A 61 -11.65 0.82 1.15
CA ILE A 61 -11.06 2.17 1.13
C ILE A 61 -10.02 2.33 0.00
N GLY A 62 -9.91 1.35 -0.91
CA GLY A 62 -8.96 1.40 -2.02
C GLY A 62 -7.53 0.98 -1.68
N GLY A 63 -7.33 0.26 -0.56
CA GLY A 63 -6.03 -0.30 -0.22
C GLY A 63 -5.75 -0.40 1.28
N LEU A 64 -4.48 -0.53 1.63
CA LEU A 64 -4.00 -0.63 3.01
C LEU A 64 -4.07 0.75 3.71
N PRO A 65 -4.73 0.88 4.87
CA PRO A 65 -4.87 2.17 5.54
C PRO A 65 -3.54 2.76 6.01
N LYS A 66 -3.33 4.06 5.79
CA LYS A 66 -2.18 4.84 6.29
C LYS A 66 -2.17 4.96 7.81
N GLY A 67 -0.98 4.98 8.41
CA GLY A 67 -0.82 5.18 9.85
C GLY A 67 -1.37 4.06 10.74
N ARG A 68 -1.65 2.89 10.16
CA ARG A 68 -2.25 1.75 10.89
C ARG A 68 -1.34 0.53 10.88
N ILE A 69 -1.50 -0.27 11.92
CA ILE A 69 -0.92 -1.61 12.00
C ILE A 69 -1.82 -2.58 11.23
N CYS A 70 -1.22 -3.39 10.35
CA CYS A 70 -1.90 -4.38 9.54
C CYS A 70 -1.13 -5.71 9.57
N GLU A 71 -1.81 -6.81 9.27
CA GLU A 71 -1.20 -8.14 9.23
C GLU A 71 -1.62 -8.89 7.96
N ILE A 72 -0.66 -9.51 7.28
CA ILE A 72 -0.86 -10.53 6.26
C ILE A 72 -0.38 -11.85 6.84
N TYR A 73 -1.25 -12.84 6.88
CA TYR A 73 -0.88 -14.18 7.34
C TYR A 73 -1.44 -15.26 6.42
N GLY A 74 -0.81 -16.42 6.43
CA GLY A 74 -1.18 -17.50 5.53
C GLY A 74 -0.14 -18.61 5.50
N PRO A 75 -0.44 -19.73 4.80
CA PRO A 75 0.49 -20.83 4.61
C PRO A 75 1.80 -20.37 3.94
N GLU A 76 2.82 -21.20 4.03
CA GLU A 76 4.04 -21.01 3.23
C GLU A 76 3.71 -20.96 1.74
N SER A 77 4.50 -20.20 0.97
CA SER A 77 4.31 -20.04 -0.47
C SER A 77 2.93 -19.52 -0.92
N SER A 78 2.13 -18.94 0.00
CA SER A 78 0.81 -18.38 -0.34
C SER A 78 0.88 -17.02 -1.04
N GLY A 79 2.06 -16.37 -1.07
CA GLY A 79 2.26 -15.07 -1.70
C GLY A 79 2.33 -13.88 -0.74
N LYS A 80 2.49 -14.10 0.58
CA LYS A 80 2.58 -13.04 1.60
C LYS A 80 3.63 -11.98 1.26
N THR A 81 4.88 -12.41 1.06
CA THR A 81 6.02 -11.55 0.72
C THR A 81 5.81 -10.87 -0.64
N THR A 82 5.29 -11.58 -1.64
CA THR A 82 4.93 -10.99 -2.95
C THR A 82 3.93 -9.86 -2.80
N LEU A 83 2.86 -10.05 -2.02
CA LEU A 83 1.85 -9.02 -1.77
C LEU A 83 2.45 -7.81 -1.03
N ALA A 84 3.31 -8.04 -0.04
CA ALA A 84 3.99 -6.96 0.67
C ALA A 84 4.95 -6.16 -0.24
N LEU A 85 5.64 -6.83 -1.17
CA LEU A 85 6.50 -6.18 -2.15
C LEU A 85 5.71 -5.37 -3.19
N HIS A 86 4.53 -5.83 -3.61
CA HIS A 86 3.64 -5.03 -4.45
C HIS A 86 3.15 -3.78 -3.74
N LEU A 87 2.74 -3.90 -2.48
CA LEU A 87 2.38 -2.74 -1.66
C LEU A 87 3.57 -1.76 -1.53
N ALA A 88 4.78 -2.27 -1.28
CA ALA A 88 5.99 -1.46 -1.22
C ALA A 88 6.23 -0.69 -2.54
N ALA A 89 6.10 -1.36 -3.68
CA ALA A 89 6.21 -0.74 -4.99
C ALA A 89 5.15 0.36 -5.19
N GLU A 90 3.89 0.13 -4.79
CA GLU A 90 2.81 1.13 -4.89
C GLU A 90 3.04 2.35 -3.98
N VAL A 91 3.61 2.15 -2.78
CA VAL A 91 4.01 3.26 -1.90
C VAL A 91 5.13 4.08 -2.55
N GLN A 92 6.17 3.42 -3.07
CA GLN A 92 7.28 4.11 -3.73
C GLN A 92 6.87 4.86 -5.00
N LYS A 93 5.92 4.32 -5.78
CA LYS A 93 5.34 5.01 -6.95
C LYS A 93 4.68 6.33 -6.59
N LYS A 94 4.13 6.44 -5.37
CA LYS A 94 3.57 7.69 -4.81
C LYS A 94 4.63 8.59 -4.17
N GLY A 95 5.92 8.26 -4.31
CA GLY A 95 7.03 9.00 -3.71
C GLY A 95 7.28 8.70 -2.24
N GLY A 96 6.61 7.69 -1.67
CA GLY A 96 6.75 7.33 -0.27
C GLY A 96 8.00 6.51 0.03
N THR A 97 8.46 6.58 1.27
CA THR A 97 9.63 5.83 1.75
C THR A 97 9.20 4.50 2.37
N VAL A 98 9.86 3.42 1.97
CA VAL A 98 9.59 2.06 2.47
C VAL A 98 10.81 1.51 3.19
N VAL A 99 10.57 0.92 4.36
CA VAL A 99 11.54 0.14 5.11
C VAL A 99 11.09 -1.32 5.16
N TYR A 100 12.03 -2.23 4.96
CA TYR A 100 11.82 -3.66 5.04
C TYR A 100 12.69 -4.23 6.16
N ILE A 101 12.05 -4.72 7.22
CA ILE A 101 12.69 -5.43 8.32
C ILE A 101 12.58 -6.92 8.00
N ASP A 102 13.66 -7.45 7.44
CA ASP A 102 13.80 -8.86 7.04
C ASP A 102 14.37 -9.64 8.23
N ALA A 103 13.49 -10.09 9.12
CA ALA A 103 13.83 -10.97 10.23
C ALA A 103 14.00 -12.44 9.80
N GLU A 104 13.44 -12.85 8.65
CA GLU A 104 13.64 -14.19 8.09
C GLU A 104 14.94 -14.33 7.28
N HIS A 105 15.64 -13.22 7.00
CA HIS A 105 16.87 -13.17 6.20
C HIS A 105 16.69 -13.79 4.81
N ALA A 106 15.49 -13.60 4.23
CA ALA A 106 15.03 -14.32 3.04
C ALA A 106 14.59 -13.39 1.89
N LEU A 107 14.80 -12.07 2.03
CA LEU A 107 14.40 -11.11 0.99
C LEU A 107 15.26 -11.24 -0.29
N ASP A 108 14.61 -11.65 -1.39
CA ASP A 108 15.24 -11.64 -2.72
C ASP A 108 15.12 -10.26 -3.38
N VAL A 109 16.24 -9.54 -3.44
CA VAL A 109 16.35 -8.21 -4.05
C VAL A 109 16.08 -8.24 -5.56
N ALA A 110 16.50 -9.28 -6.27
CA ALA A 110 16.28 -9.40 -7.71
C ALA A 110 14.80 -9.61 -8.02
N TYR A 111 14.12 -10.41 -7.21
CA TYR A 111 12.67 -10.59 -7.29
C TYR A 111 11.92 -9.30 -6.95
N ALA A 112 12.29 -8.61 -5.86
CA ALA A 112 11.68 -7.32 -5.49
C ALA A 112 11.76 -6.29 -6.63
N LYS A 113 12.92 -6.19 -7.30
CA LYS A 113 13.10 -5.30 -8.46
C LYS A 113 12.16 -5.65 -9.62
N LYS A 114 11.95 -6.95 -9.90
CA LYS A 114 11.00 -7.38 -10.94
C LYS A 114 9.55 -7.00 -10.61
N LEU A 115 9.20 -6.97 -9.32
CA LEU A 115 7.88 -6.54 -8.85
C LEU A 115 7.68 -5.00 -8.88
N GLY A 116 8.71 -4.26 -9.32
CA GLY A 116 8.65 -2.80 -9.44
C GLY A 116 9.07 -2.04 -8.18
N VAL A 117 9.69 -2.72 -7.21
CA VAL A 117 10.30 -2.06 -6.05
C VAL A 117 11.58 -1.34 -6.51
N ASP A 118 11.71 -0.06 -6.16
CA ASP A 118 12.94 0.69 -6.31
C ASP A 118 13.91 0.27 -5.20
N THR A 119 14.73 -0.74 -5.51
CA THR A 119 15.72 -1.31 -4.59
C THR A 119 16.84 -0.33 -4.23
N SER A 120 17.00 0.77 -4.98
CA SER A 120 18.00 1.81 -4.63
C SER A 120 17.55 2.71 -3.48
N LYS A 121 16.23 2.77 -3.23
CA LYS A 121 15.60 3.57 -2.18
C LYS A 121 14.95 2.73 -1.08
N LEU A 122 14.88 1.41 -1.26
CA LEU A 122 14.35 0.51 -0.25
C LEU A 122 15.36 0.40 0.90
N LEU A 123 14.96 0.82 2.10
CA LEU A 123 15.76 0.62 3.30
C LEU A 123 15.54 -0.81 3.81
N VAL A 124 16.60 -1.58 4.00
CA VAL A 124 16.52 -2.96 4.50
C VAL A 124 17.27 -3.06 5.82
N SER A 125 16.66 -3.75 6.79
CA SER A 125 17.27 -4.06 8.08
C SER A 125 17.13 -5.55 8.36
N GLN A 126 18.23 -6.18 8.78
CA GLN A 126 18.27 -7.57 9.23
C GLN A 126 18.61 -7.56 10.72
N PRO A 127 17.59 -7.56 11.61
CA PRO A 127 17.82 -7.45 13.04
C PRO A 127 18.23 -8.81 13.64
N ASP A 128 19.15 -8.76 14.59
CA ASP A 128 19.59 -9.88 15.42
C ASP A 128 18.52 -10.31 16.44
N SER A 129 17.59 -9.42 16.83
CA SER A 129 16.52 -9.75 17.80
C SER A 129 15.21 -9.03 17.55
N GLY A 130 14.13 -9.58 18.10
CA GLY A 130 12.80 -8.96 18.04
C GLY A 130 12.74 -7.58 18.71
N GLU A 131 13.45 -7.38 19.82
CA GLU A 131 13.59 -6.05 20.45
C GLU A 131 14.25 -5.06 19.49
N GLN A 132 15.37 -5.45 18.87
CA GLN A 132 16.10 -4.59 17.94
C GLN A 132 15.22 -4.24 16.72
N ALA A 133 14.47 -5.21 16.18
CA ALA A 133 13.52 -4.97 15.10
C ALA A 133 12.50 -3.87 15.46
N PHE A 134 11.95 -3.92 16.68
CA PHE A 134 10.98 -2.93 17.15
C PHE A 134 11.60 -1.58 17.49
N GLU A 135 12.82 -1.55 18.02
CA GLU A 135 13.58 -0.31 18.25
C GLU A 135 13.86 0.41 16.93
N ILE A 136 14.30 -0.32 15.89
CA ILE A 136 14.52 0.21 14.55
C ILE A 136 13.21 0.76 13.97
N ALA A 137 12.13 -0.01 14.03
CA ALA A 137 10.82 0.45 13.56
C ALA A 137 10.36 1.71 14.30
N GLU A 138 10.54 1.76 15.62
CA GLU A 138 10.17 2.91 16.43
C GLU A 138 10.94 4.17 16.03
N THR A 139 12.28 4.10 15.96
CA THR A 139 13.13 5.23 15.59
C THR A 139 12.78 5.75 14.20
N LEU A 140 12.53 4.85 13.25
CA LEU A 140 12.17 5.22 11.88
C LEU A 140 10.78 5.88 11.81
N ILE A 141 9.79 5.38 12.56
CA ILE A 141 8.47 6.04 12.63
C ILE A 141 8.59 7.43 13.27
N GLN A 142 9.42 7.58 14.30
CA GLN A 142 9.65 8.87 14.98
C GLN A 142 10.33 9.90 14.07
N SER A 143 11.10 9.47 13.07
CA SER A 143 11.70 10.37 12.08
C SER A 143 10.67 11.09 11.21
N GLY A 144 9.43 10.59 11.15
CA GLY A 144 8.35 11.14 10.32
C GLY A 144 8.57 11.04 8.81
N SER A 145 9.62 10.32 8.36
CA SER A 145 10.04 10.26 6.96
C SER A 145 9.73 8.92 6.28
N VAL A 146 9.03 8.02 6.98
CA VAL A 146 8.72 6.66 6.50
C VAL A 146 7.21 6.48 6.38
N ASP A 147 6.78 5.94 5.25
CA ASP A 147 5.36 5.75 4.91
C ASP A 147 4.88 4.33 5.17
N LEU A 148 5.77 3.35 4.96
CA LEU A 148 5.50 1.93 5.16
C LEU A 148 6.71 1.23 5.76
N ILE A 149 6.48 0.46 6.82
CA ILE A 149 7.44 -0.51 7.35
C ILE A 149 6.83 -1.89 7.20
N VAL A 150 7.53 -2.79 6.51
CA VAL A 150 7.20 -4.21 6.42
C VAL A 150 8.08 -4.99 7.40
N ILE A 151 7.48 -5.90 8.19
CA ILE A 151 8.21 -6.81 9.08
C ILE A 151 7.95 -8.25 8.58
N ASP A 152 8.98 -8.87 8.01
CA ASP A 152 8.95 -10.25 7.50
C ASP A 152 9.92 -11.14 8.31
N SER A 153 9.47 -11.94 9.29
CA SER A 153 8.09 -12.14 9.74
C SER A 153 8.00 -12.14 11.27
N VAL A 154 6.78 -12.05 11.79
CA VAL A 154 6.51 -12.11 13.24
C VAL A 154 7.09 -13.36 13.89
N ALA A 155 7.09 -14.49 13.17
CA ALA A 155 7.60 -15.74 13.71
C ALA A 155 9.11 -15.67 14.02
N ALA A 156 9.85 -14.86 13.24
CA ALA A 156 11.29 -14.65 13.39
C ALA A 156 11.66 -13.51 14.35
N LEU A 157 10.69 -12.82 14.96
CA LEU A 157 10.95 -11.84 16.01
C LEU A 157 11.25 -12.55 17.34
N VAL A 158 12.44 -13.14 17.43
CA VAL A 158 12.88 -13.90 18.60
C VAL A 158 13.45 -12.92 19.65
N PRO A 159 12.97 -12.96 20.91
CA PRO A 159 13.51 -12.14 21.98
C PRO A 159 14.97 -12.47 22.30
N ARG A 160 15.80 -11.48 22.68
CA ARG A 160 17.23 -11.72 23.02
C ARG A 160 17.45 -12.83 24.05
N ALA A 161 16.63 -12.87 25.10
CA ALA A 161 16.77 -13.89 26.15
C ALA A 161 16.48 -15.33 25.66
N GLU A 162 15.80 -15.49 24.53
CA GLU A 162 15.60 -16.79 23.87
C GLU A 162 16.77 -17.12 22.93
N ILE A 163 17.41 -16.10 22.31
CA ILE A 163 18.60 -16.26 21.46
C ILE A 163 19.84 -16.61 22.29
N ASP A 164 20.01 -15.93 23.43
CA ASP A 164 21.14 -16.14 24.35
C ASP A 164 20.97 -17.40 25.22
N GLY A 165 19.77 -17.97 25.26
CA GLY A 165 19.44 -19.17 26.04
C GLY A 165 19.87 -20.47 25.36
N GLU A 166 19.79 -21.58 26.09
CA GLU A 166 20.09 -22.89 25.54
C GLU A 166 18.89 -23.50 24.82
N ILE A 167 19.15 -24.33 23.80
CA ILE A 167 18.09 -25.09 23.10
C ILE A 167 17.43 -26.03 24.11
N GLY A 168 16.19 -25.73 24.49
CA GLY A 168 15.42 -26.50 25.49
C GLY A 168 14.97 -25.66 26.68
N ASP A 169 15.50 -24.44 26.84
CA ASP A 169 15.06 -23.52 27.87
C ASP A 169 13.58 -23.16 27.71
N GLN A 170 12.81 -23.36 28.78
CA GLN A 170 11.39 -23.05 28.78
C GLN A 170 11.15 -21.59 29.16
N GLN A 171 10.86 -20.77 28.15
CA GLN A 171 10.49 -19.36 28.33
C GLN A 171 9.10 -19.06 27.75
N PRO A 172 8.02 -19.65 28.29
CA PRO A 172 6.70 -19.59 27.67
C PRO A 172 6.19 -18.15 27.55
N GLY A 173 5.81 -17.77 26.33
CA GLY A 173 5.15 -16.50 26.05
C GLY A 173 6.06 -15.27 26.03
N LEU A 174 7.40 -15.44 25.96
CA LEU A 174 8.32 -14.30 25.86
C LEU A 174 8.04 -13.44 24.61
N GLN A 175 7.93 -14.06 23.44
CA GLN A 175 7.57 -13.37 22.20
C GLN A 175 6.21 -12.64 22.31
N ALA A 176 5.19 -13.25 22.91
CA ALA A 176 3.87 -12.62 23.07
C ALA A 176 3.91 -11.36 23.97
N ARG A 177 4.75 -11.37 25.01
CA ARG A 177 4.97 -10.21 25.89
C ARG A 177 5.71 -9.10 25.16
N LEU A 178 6.75 -9.44 24.39
CA LEU A 178 7.48 -8.51 23.53
C LEU A 178 6.53 -7.80 22.56
N MET A 179 5.75 -8.58 21.81
CA MET A 179 4.74 -8.07 20.87
C MET A 179 3.75 -7.13 21.56
N SER A 180 3.23 -7.51 22.72
CA SER A 180 2.27 -6.70 23.48
C SER A 180 2.83 -5.35 23.91
N LYS A 181 4.10 -5.32 24.34
CA LYS A 181 4.79 -4.09 24.76
C LYS A 181 5.10 -3.21 23.56
N ALA A 182 5.63 -3.78 22.48
CA ALA A 182 5.98 -3.06 21.26
C ALA A 182 4.74 -2.45 20.60
N LEU A 183 3.70 -3.24 20.33
CA LEU A 183 2.48 -2.77 19.66
C LEU A 183 1.76 -1.68 20.44
N ARG A 184 1.77 -1.73 21.78
CA ARG A 184 1.19 -0.67 22.62
C ARG A 184 1.86 0.68 22.37
N LYS A 185 3.18 0.68 22.18
CA LYS A 185 3.97 1.89 21.91
C LYS A 185 3.80 2.33 20.45
N LEU A 186 3.92 1.40 19.51
CA LEU A 186 3.91 1.67 18.07
C LEU A 186 2.56 2.17 17.57
N THR A 187 1.43 1.70 18.13
CA THR A 187 0.09 2.10 17.66
C THR A 187 -0.13 3.62 17.65
N ALA A 188 0.32 4.31 18.70
CA ALA A 188 0.20 5.76 18.78
C ALA A 188 1.22 6.49 17.91
N LEU A 189 2.36 5.88 17.63
CA LEU A 189 3.41 6.44 16.78
C LEU A 189 3.02 6.36 15.30
N THR A 190 2.56 5.19 14.85
CA THR A 190 2.12 4.96 13.46
C THR A 190 1.00 5.92 13.08
N ALA A 191 0.04 6.12 13.97
CA ALA A 191 -1.10 7.02 13.71
C ALA A 191 -0.65 8.49 13.56
N ARG A 192 0.27 8.96 14.40
CA ARG A 192 0.78 10.34 14.34
C ARG A 192 1.69 10.60 13.15
N ALA A 193 2.52 9.62 12.80
CA ALA A 193 3.47 9.74 11.69
C ALA A 193 2.85 9.40 10.32
N SER A 194 1.59 8.94 10.27
CA SER A 194 0.96 8.36 9.07
C SER A 194 1.74 7.19 8.44
N CYS A 195 2.68 6.60 9.19
CA CYS A 195 3.45 5.42 8.78
C CYS A 195 2.64 4.14 9.01
N SER A 196 2.40 3.36 7.97
CA SER A 196 1.77 2.03 8.11
C SER A 196 2.79 0.98 8.51
N LEU A 197 2.38 0.06 9.40
CA LEU A 197 3.20 -1.06 9.83
C LEU A 197 2.54 -2.36 9.38
N LEU A 198 3.19 -3.07 8.47
CA LEU A 198 2.69 -4.31 7.90
C LEU A 198 3.48 -5.49 8.46
N PHE A 199 2.81 -6.36 9.20
CA PHE A 199 3.38 -7.61 9.67
C PHE A 199 3.06 -8.74 8.71
N ILE A 200 4.09 -9.50 8.32
CA ILE A 200 3.93 -10.81 7.71
C ILE A 200 3.96 -11.85 8.82
N ASN A 201 3.04 -12.82 8.77
CA ASN A 201 2.95 -13.86 9.79
C ASN A 201 2.66 -15.23 9.16
N GLN A 202 3.02 -16.26 9.88
CA GLN A 202 2.83 -17.64 9.48
C GLN A 202 1.66 -18.26 10.26
N ILE A 203 1.04 -19.28 9.66
CA ILE A 203 0.05 -20.10 10.36
C ILE A 203 0.78 -21.16 11.20
N ARG A 204 0.27 -21.40 12.39
CA ARG A 204 0.63 -22.49 13.30
C ARG A 204 -0.64 -23.22 13.72
N MET A 205 -0.52 -24.47 14.16
CA MET A 205 -1.64 -25.24 14.70
C MET A 205 -1.59 -25.23 16.22
N LYS A 206 -2.71 -24.92 16.87
CA LYS A 206 -2.87 -25.09 18.31
C LYS A 206 -3.24 -26.54 18.61
N ILE A 207 -2.36 -27.24 19.32
CA ILE A 207 -2.59 -28.62 19.75
C ILE A 207 -3.74 -28.66 20.77
N GLY A 208 -4.60 -29.67 20.67
CA GLY A 208 -5.67 -29.92 21.65
C GLY A 208 -6.99 -29.18 21.41
N VAL A 209 -7.18 -28.56 20.25
CA VAL A 209 -8.48 -27.96 19.86
C VAL A 209 -9.39 -29.04 19.28
N MET A 210 -10.47 -29.40 20.01
CA MET A 210 -11.47 -30.38 19.57
C MET A 210 -12.64 -29.76 18.77
N PHE A 211 -12.83 -28.44 18.83
CA PHE A 211 -13.93 -27.73 18.16
C PHE A 211 -13.45 -26.39 17.59
N GLY A 212 -13.88 -26.06 16.37
CA GLY A 212 -13.47 -24.86 15.64
C GLY A 212 -12.17 -25.04 14.85
N SER A 213 -11.60 -23.93 14.34
CA SER A 213 -10.33 -23.97 13.60
C SER A 213 -9.14 -24.08 14.56
N PRO A 214 -8.21 -25.02 14.34
CA PRO A 214 -6.98 -25.13 15.13
C PRO A 214 -5.91 -24.09 14.70
N GLU A 215 -6.14 -23.35 13.62
CA GLU A 215 -5.16 -22.40 13.10
C GLU A 215 -5.00 -21.17 14.00
N THR A 216 -3.74 -20.78 14.24
CA THR A 216 -3.37 -19.55 14.93
C THR A 216 -2.16 -18.91 14.25
N THR A 217 -1.83 -17.68 14.64
CA THR A 217 -0.65 -16.95 14.18
C THR A 217 0.37 -16.81 15.32
N SER A 218 1.64 -16.63 14.97
CA SER A 218 2.74 -16.41 15.93
C SER A 218 2.66 -15.03 16.60
N GLY A 219 3.40 -14.83 17.69
CA GLY A 219 3.43 -13.55 18.42
C GLY A 219 2.25 -13.31 19.38
N GLY A 220 1.45 -14.33 19.65
CA GLY A 220 0.32 -14.26 20.58
C GLY A 220 -0.89 -13.46 20.03
N ASN A 221 -1.78 -13.03 20.93
CA ASN A 221 -3.04 -12.39 20.52
C ASN A 221 -2.93 -10.87 20.31
N ALA A 222 -1.87 -10.22 20.80
CA ALA A 222 -1.75 -8.76 20.77
C ALA A 222 -1.89 -8.20 19.36
N LEU A 223 -1.17 -8.77 18.39
CA LEU A 223 -1.22 -8.34 16.98
C LEU A 223 -2.66 -8.37 16.45
N LYS A 224 -3.39 -9.46 16.73
CA LYS A 224 -4.79 -9.62 16.31
C LYS A 224 -5.68 -8.47 16.78
N PHE A 225 -5.45 -7.92 17.98
CA PHE A 225 -6.24 -6.80 18.53
C PHE A 225 -5.81 -5.43 17.99
N TYR A 226 -4.50 -5.20 17.91
CA TYR A 226 -3.93 -3.93 17.47
C TYR A 226 -4.10 -3.68 15.96
N CYS A 227 -4.11 -4.73 15.13
CA CYS A 227 -4.33 -4.59 13.70
C CYS A 227 -5.66 -3.88 13.38
N SER A 228 -5.62 -2.93 12.45
CA SER A 228 -6.81 -2.36 11.81
C SER A 228 -7.31 -3.26 10.71
N VAL A 229 -6.40 -3.88 9.96
CA VAL A 229 -6.70 -4.82 8.87
C VAL A 229 -5.92 -6.12 9.09
N ARG A 230 -6.57 -7.25 8.86
CA ARG A 230 -5.93 -8.58 8.81
C ARG A 230 -6.35 -9.30 7.54
N LEU A 231 -5.36 -9.83 6.82
CA LEU A 231 -5.49 -10.49 5.53
C LEU A 231 -5.06 -11.95 5.67
N ASP A 232 -5.97 -12.88 5.37
CA ASP A 232 -5.70 -14.32 5.25
C ASP A 232 -5.48 -14.65 3.78
N ILE A 233 -4.24 -14.91 3.39
CA ILE A 233 -3.83 -15.19 2.02
C ILE A 233 -3.52 -16.68 1.83
N ARG A 234 -4.20 -17.31 0.87
CA ARG A 234 -4.09 -18.74 0.58
C ARG A 234 -3.95 -19.00 -0.91
N ARG A 235 -3.08 -19.95 -1.25
CA ARG A 235 -3.07 -20.58 -2.58
C ARG A 235 -4.29 -21.48 -2.69
N ILE A 236 -5.11 -21.26 -3.71
CA ILE A 236 -6.31 -22.06 -4.01
C ILE A 236 -6.16 -22.91 -5.27
N GLY A 237 -5.14 -22.65 -6.09
CA GLY A 237 -4.87 -23.43 -7.29
C GLY A 237 -3.49 -23.14 -7.89
N SER A 238 -3.11 -23.94 -8.88
CA SER A 238 -1.89 -23.76 -9.67
C SER A 238 -2.27 -23.30 -11.07
N ILE A 239 -1.46 -22.42 -11.64
CA ILE A 239 -1.58 -21.99 -13.04
C ILE A 239 -0.50 -22.73 -13.81
N THR A 240 -0.91 -23.54 -14.78
CA THR A 240 -0.01 -24.38 -15.58
C THR A 240 -0.25 -24.19 -17.06
N GLU A 241 0.83 -24.08 -17.84
CA GLU A 241 0.83 -24.12 -19.31
C GLU A 241 1.78 -25.24 -19.72
N ASP A 242 1.35 -26.14 -20.61
CA ASP A 242 2.14 -27.29 -21.08
C ASP A 242 2.81 -28.12 -19.96
N SER A 243 2.06 -28.36 -18.87
CA SER A 243 2.52 -29.08 -17.66
C SER A 243 3.62 -28.39 -16.85
N VAL A 244 3.98 -27.14 -17.17
CA VAL A 244 4.89 -26.30 -16.37
C VAL A 244 4.08 -25.39 -15.46
N ALA A 245 4.42 -25.35 -14.17
CA ALA A 245 3.80 -24.43 -13.22
C ALA A 245 4.33 -23.00 -13.43
N LEU A 246 3.46 -22.11 -13.90
CA LEU A 246 3.78 -20.71 -14.19
C LEU A 246 3.40 -19.76 -13.05
N GLY A 247 2.50 -20.18 -12.16
CA GLY A 247 2.06 -19.34 -11.06
C GLY A 247 1.02 -20.01 -10.16
N ASN A 248 0.48 -19.22 -9.27
CA ASN A 248 -0.52 -19.63 -8.29
C ASN A 248 -1.78 -18.79 -8.42
N ARG A 249 -2.95 -19.43 -8.35
CA ARG A 249 -4.21 -18.75 -8.07
C ARG A 249 -4.30 -18.58 -6.56
N VAL A 250 -4.51 -17.34 -6.12
CA VAL A 250 -4.48 -16.95 -4.71
C VAL A 250 -5.81 -16.29 -4.34
N ARG A 251 -6.27 -16.58 -3.13
CA ARG A 251 -7.41 -15.93 -2.49
C ARG A 251 -6.94 -15.20 -1.25
N VAL A 252 -7.36 -13.96 -1.09
CA VAL A 252 -7.12 -13.14 0.10
C VAL A 252 -8.46 -12.79 0.73
N LYS A 253 -8.64 -13.19 2.00
CA LYS A 253 -9.81 -12.85 2.80
C LYS A 253 -9.49 -11.75 3.80
N VAL A 254 -10.30 -10.70 3.83
CA VAL A 254 -10.20 -9.61 4.81
C VAL A 254 -10.87 -10.05 6.12
N VAL A 255 -10.16 -10.81 6.95
CA VAL A 255 -10.73 -11.39 8.20
C VAL A 255 -10.95 -10.36 9.30
N LYS A 256 -10.31 -9.19 9.21
CA LYS A 256 -10.55 -8.05 10.09
C LYS A 256 -10.41 -6.76 9.28
N ASN A 257 -11.36 -5.85 9.47
CA ASN A 257 -11.33 -4.53 8.87
C ASN A 257 -11.98 -3.52 9.83
N LYS A 258 -11.22 -2.53 10.29
CA LYS A 258 -11.70 -1.44 11.17
C LYS A 258 -12.03 -0.16 10.39
N VAL A 259 -11.81 -0.13 9.07
CA VAL A 259 -11.93 1.07 8.24
C VAL A 259 -13.02 0.93 7.17
N ALA A 260 -13.49 -0.30 6.92
CA ALA A 260 -14.62 -0.63 6.06
C ALA A 260 -15.20 -2.00 6.48
N PRO A 261 -16.32 -2.46 5.87
CA PRO A 261 -16.89 -3.78 6.18
C PRO A 261 -15.87 -4.93 6.00
N PRO A 262 -15.75 -5.85 6.97
CA PRO A 262 -14.87 -7.01 6.88
C PRO A 262 -15.48 -8.15 6.05
N PHE A 263 -14.72 -9.25 5.93
CA PHE A 263 -15.10 -10.54 5.34
C PHE A 263 -15.31 -10.60 3.83
N ARG A 264 -14.98 -9.52 3.13
CA ARG A 264 -14.80 -9.55 1.68
C ARG A 264 -13.56 -10.36 1.31
N GLU A 265 -13.59 -10.91 0.11
CA GLU A 265 -12.53 -11.75 -0.43
C GLU A 265 -12.14 -11.20 -1.81
N ALA A 266 -10.88 -11.39 -2.17
CA ALA A 266 -10.36 -11.10 -3.50
C ALA A 266 -9.60 -12.33 -4.01
N GLU A 267 -9.75 -12.62 -5.29
CA GLU A 267 -9.00 -13.66 -5.97
C GLU A 267 -8.19 -13.09 -7.11
N PHE A 268 -6.94 -13.54 -7.21
CA PHE A 268 -6.04 -13.08 -8.25
C PHE A 268 -4.92 -14.09 -8.50
N ASP A 269 -4.22 -13.88 -9.61
CA ASP A 269 -3.12 -14.73 -10.02
C ASP A 269 -1.80 -14.09 -9.59
N ILE A 270 -0.92 -14.89 -8.99
CA ILE A 270 0.49 -14.54 -8.78
C ILE A 270 1.31 -15.36 -9.77
N ILE A 271 1.86 -14.70 -10.78
CA ILE A 271 2.73 -15.30 -11.79
C ILE A 271 4.18 -15.24 -11.33
N PHE A 272 4.90 -16.35 -11.42
CA PHE A 272 6.30 -16.39 -10.97
C PHE A 272 7.14 -15.39 -11.76
N ASN A 273 8.02 -14.66 -11.06
CA ASN A 273 8.86 -13.58 -11.61
C ASN A 273 8.12 -12.36 -12.21
N GLN A 274 6.78 -12.30 -12.15
CA GLN A 274 6.00 -11.15 -12.63
C GLN A 274 5.12 -10.55 -11.53
N GLY A 275 4.71 -11.36 -10.54
CA GLY A 275 3.88 -10.90 -9.43
C GLY A 275 2.38 -11.00 -9.72
N ILE A 276 1.62 -10.09 -9.12
CA ILE A 276 0.15 -10.03 -9.23
C ILE A 276 -0.24 -9.59 -10.65
N SER A 277 -1.05 -10.42 -11.30
CA SER A 277 -1.53 -10.17 -12.66
C SER A 277 -2.73 -9.23 -12.67
N GLN A 278 -2.46 -7.93 -12.83
CA GLN A 278 -3.47 -6.86 -12.98
C GLN A 278 -4.50 -7.14 -14.09
N ASN A 279 -4.03 -7.54 -15.28
CA ASN A 279 -4.92 -7.80 -16.42
C ASN A 279 -5.89 -8.94 -16.13
N GLY A 280 -5.42 -9.98 -15.43
CA GLY A 280 -6.25 -11.10 -14.99
C GLY A 280 -7.37 -10.66 -14.04
N GLU A 281 -7.07 -9.78 -13.09
CA GLU A 281 -8.08 -9.23 -12.18
C GLU A 281 -9.11 -8.36 -12.89
N ILE A 282 -8.66 -7.48 -13.79
CA ILE A 282 -9.54 -6.58 -14.54
C ILE A 282 -10.53 -7.38 -15.39
N ILE A 283 -10.09 -8.48 -16.01
CA ILE A 283 -10.96 -9.38 -16.78
C ILE A 283 -11.95 -10.11 -15.87
N ASP A 284 -11.48 -10.67 -14.75
CA ASP A 284 -12.33 -11.42 -13.84
C ASP A 284 -13.43 -10.54 -13.25
N ILE A 285 -13.06 -9.36 -12.74
CA ILE A 285 -13.99 -8.38 -12.17
C ILE A 285 -14.88 -7.79 -13.27
N GLY A 286 -14.30 -7.45 -14.43
CA GLY A 286 -15.04 -6.91 -15.56
C GLY A 286 -16.10 -7.89 -16.08
N SER A 287 -15.81 -9.19 -16.09
CA SER A 287 -16.76 -10.23 -16.47
C SER A 287 -17.85 -10.42 -15.42
N GLU A 288 -17.50 -10.39 -14.14
CA GLU A 288 -18.48 -10.47 -13.04
C GLU A 288 -19.45 -9.28 -13.05
N LYS A 289 -18.97 -8.08 -13.40
CA LYS A 289 -19.78 -6.85 -13.44
C LYS A 289 -20.46 -6.60 -14.79
N GLY A 290 -20.33 -7.51 -15.76
CA GLY A 290 -20.96 -7.39 -17.09
C GLY A 290 -20.37 -6.27 -17.95
N ILE A 291 -19.14 -5.83 -17.68
CA ILE A 291 -18.38 -4.89 -18.50
C ILE A 291 -17.70 -5.62 -19.66
N VAL A 292 -17.24 -6.84 -19.40
CA VAL A 292 -16.67 -7.75 -20.37
C VAL A 292 -17.65 -8.90 -20.60
N ASP A 293 -18.14 -9.02 -21.83
CA ASP A 293 -19.09 -10.06 -22.22
C ASP A 293 -18.38 -11.40 -22.38
N LYS A 294 -18.97 -12.45 -21.79
CA LYS A 294 -18.48 -13.82 -21.91
C LYS A 294 -19.48 -14.67 -22.68
N ALA A 295 -19.18 -14.97 -23.94
CA ALA A 295 -19.97 -15.85 -24.80
C ALA A 295 -19.26 -17.21 -24.95
N GLY A 296 -19.62 -18.16 -24.10
CA GLY A 296 -18.96 -19.47 -24.04
C GLY A 296 -17.48 -19.32 -23.64
N ALA A 297 -16.57 -19.64 -24.56
CA ALA A 297 -15.13 -19.48 -24.37
C ALA A 297 -14.61 -18.10 -24.80
N TRP A 298 -15.41 -17.25 -25.45
CA TRP A 298 -14.95 -15.96 -25.98
C TRP A 298 -15.23 -14.82 -25.02
N TYR A 299 -14.24 -13.94 -24.84
CA TYR A 299 -14.37 -12.68 -24.14
C TYR A 299 -14.48 -11.54 -25.15
N SER A 300 -15.41 -10.62 -24.93
CA SER A 300 -15.62 -9.45 -25.77
C SER A 300 -15.76 -8.19 -24.93
N PHE A 301 -15.27 -7.06 -25.44
CA PHE A 301 -15.44 -5.75 -24.82
C PHE A 301 -16.07 -4.82 -25.87
N ARG A 302 -17.23 -4.24 -25.53
CA ARG A 302 -18.02 -3.36 -26.45
C ARG A 302 -18.30 -3.98 -27.83
N GLY A 303 -18.52 -5.29 -27.87
CA GLY A 303 -18.79 -6.03 -29.11
C GLY A 303 -17.55 -6.48 -29.89
N GLU A 304 -16.35 -6.03 -29.53
CA GLU A 304 -15.10 -6.52 -30.12
C GLU A 304 -14.56 -7.73 -29.35
N ARG A 305 -14.12 -8.77 -30.07
CA ARG A 305 -13.55 -9.97 -29.44
C ARG A 305 -12.14 -9.69 -28.96
N ILE A 306 -11.94 -9.73 -27.65
CA ILE A 306 -10.64 -9.49 -27.02
C ILE A 306 -9.84 -10.77 -26.80
N GLY A 307 -10.45 -11.95 -26.89
CA GLY A 307 -9.69 -13.21 -26.84
C GLY A 307 -10.52 -14.45 -26.58
N GLN A 308 -9.94 -15.60 -26.91
CA GLN A 308 -10.47 -16.91 -26.56
C GLN A 308 -9.88 -17.37 -25.22
N GLY A 309 -10.75 -17.65 -24.26
CA GLY A 309 -10.39 -18.00 -22.90
C GLY A 309 -9.82 -16.83 -22.11
N ARG A 310 -9.63 -17.07 -20.82
CA ARG A 310 -9.11 -16.08 -19.88
C ARG A 310 -7.68 -15.67 -20.21
N GLU A 311 -6.83 -16.63 -20.56
CA GLU A 311 -5.42 -16.37 -20.91
C GLU A 311 -5.28 -15.61 -22.24
N GLY A 312 -6.14 -15.90 -23.23
CA GLY A 312 -6.16 -15.14 -24.50
C GLY A 312 -6.51 -13.67 -24.27
N ALA A 313 -7.55 -13.40 -23.46
CA ALA A 313 -7.92 -12.04 -23.10
C ALA A 313 -6.82 -11.32 -22.29
N LYS A 314 -6.12 -12.02 -21.38
CA LYS A 314 -4.98 -11.46 -20.64
C LYS A 314 -3.84 -11.02 -21.56
N LYS A 315 -3.49 -11.85 -22.55
CA LYS A 315 -2.46 -11.55 -23.55
C LYS A 315 -2.86 -10.31 -24.37
N PHE A 316 -4.11 -10.25 -24.85
CA PHE A 316 -4.62 -9.08 -25.56
C PHE A 316 -4.54 -7.78 -24.75
N LEU A 317 -4.93 -7.80 -23.46
CA LEU A 317 -4.80 -6.62 -22.60
C LEU A 317 -3.36 -6.23 -22.29
N ALA A 318 -2.42 -7.17 -22.34
CA ALA A 318 -1.00 -6.88 -22.20
C ALA A 318 -0.45 -6.15 -23.45
N GLU A 319 -0.99 -6.48 -24.63
CA GLU A 319 -0.64 -5.86 -25.91
C GLU A 319 -1.35 -4.51 -26.14
N ASN A 320 -2.50 -4.27 -25.49
CA ASN A 320 -3.34 -3.07 -25.63
C ASN A 320 -3.60 -2.38 -24.27
N PRO A 321 -2.60 -1.68 -23.70
CA PRO A 321 -2.70 -1.07 -22.35
C PRO A 321 -3.81 -0.01 -22.23
N GLU A 322 -4.13 0.68 -23.31
CA GLU A 322 -5.20 1.69 -23.36
C GLU A 322 -6.58 1.06 -23.12
N ILE A 323 -6.84 -0.12 -23.69
CA ILE A 323 -8.08 -0.87 -23.47
C ILE A 323 -8.12 -1.39 -22.03
N ALA A 324 -6.99 -1.89 -21.51
CA ALA A 324 -6.89 -2.33 -20.13
C ALA A 324 -7.20 -1.19 -19.13
N ALA A 325 -6.68 0.01 -19.38
CA ALA A 325 -6.96 1.20 -18.59
C ALA A 325 -8.44 1.63 -18.69
N GLU A 326 -9.04 1.53 -19.87
CA GLU A 326 -10.46 1.84 -20.06
C GLU A 326 -11.36 0.87 -19.28
N ILE A 327 -11.12 -0.44 -19.39
CA ILE A 327 -11.88 -1.44 -18.62
C ILE A 327 -11.68 -1.21 -17.12
N ARG A 328 -10.45 -0.94 -16.67
CA ARG A 328 -10.17 -0.62 -15.26
C ARG A 328 -10.97 0.59 -14.78
N LYS A 329 -11.03 1.65 -15.58
CA LYS A 329 -11.80 2.86 -15.25
C LYS A 329 -13.30 2.56 -15.15
N LEU A 330 -13.83 1.77 -16.08
CA LEU A 330 -15.22 1.34 -16.04
C LEU A 330 -15.50 0.50 -14.78
N VAL A 331 -14.65 -0.47 -14.47
CA VAL A 331 -14.75 -1.30 -13.24
C VAL A 331 -14.82 -0.43 -12.00
N LEU A 332 -13.92 0.54 -11.87
CA LEU A 332 -13.91 1.47 -10.72
C LEU A 332 -15.17 2.33 -10.67
N SER A 333 -15.66 2.81 -11.82
CA SER A 333 -16.87 3.63 -11.89
C SER A 333 -18.14 2.85 -11.52
N THR A 334 -18.27 1.60 -11.97
CA THR A 334 -19.40 0.71 -11.63
C THR A 334 -19.44 0.40 -10.13
N LEU A 335 -18.28 0.39 -9.48
CA LEU A 335 -18.15 0.16 -8.04
C LEU A 335 -18.28 1.44 -7.20
N GLY A 336 -18.48 2.60 -7.84
CA GLY A 336 -18.61 3.89 -7.14
C GLY A 336 -17.31 4.37 -6.48
N ILE A 337 -16.15 3.87 -6.94
CA ILE A 337 -14.84 4.27 -6.42
C ILE A 337 -14.34 5.42 -7.30
N GLU A 338 -14.41 6.65 -6.77
CA GLU A 338 -13.82 7.82 -7.44
C GLU A 338 -12.29 7.65 -7.52
N THR A 339 -11.76 7.66 -8.73
CA THR A 339 -10.31 7.71 -8.95
C THR A 339 -9.81 9.09 -8.55
N GLY A 340 -9.22 9.17 -7.35
CA GLY A 340 -8.43 10.34 -6.96
C GLY A 340 -7.27 10.51 -7.93
N GLY A 341 -7.40 11.49 -8.82
CA GLY A 341 -6.41 12.09 -9.71
C GLY A 341 -5.18 11.25 -10.06
N GLU A 342 -5.15 10.72 -11.29
CA GLU A 342 -3.86 10.57 -11.97
C GLU A 342 -3.15 11.93 -11.96
N PRO A 343 -1.82 11.98 -11.73
CA PRO A 343 -1.06 13.20 -11.94
C PRO A 343 -1.16 13.52 -13.43
N LYS A 344 -2.03 14.47 -13.75
CA LYS A 344 -2.09 15.09 -15.06
C LYS A 344 -0.66 15.55 -15.35
N ALA A 345 0.00 14.90 -16.31
CA ALA A 345 1.25 15.37 -16.85
C ALA A 345 1.05 16.87 -17.13
N ALA A 346 1.85 17.68 -16.44
CA ALA A 346 1.77 19.12 -16.59
C ALA A 346 1.88 19.43 -18.09
N PRO A 347 0.89 20.10 -18.71
CA PRO A 347 1.13 20.66 -20.02
C PRO A 347 2.30 21.62 -19.85
N ALA A 348 3.32 21.48 -20.69
CA ALA A 348 4.41 22.43 -20.79
C ALA A 348 3.82 23.81 -21.14
N SER A 349 3.50 24.59 -20.11
CA SER A 349 3.05 25.96 -20.24
C SER A 349 4.28 26.83 -20.46
N ALA A 350 4.32 27.38 -21.67
CA ALA A 350 5.20 28.45 -22.10
C ALA A 350 5.38 29.50 -20.99
N VAL A 351 6.63 29.81 -20.68
CA VAL A 351 6.99 30.99 -19.90
C VAL A 351 6.70 32.21 -20.76
N THR A 352 5.58 32.87 -20.49
CA THR A 352 5.34 34.24 -20.93
C THR A 352 6.30 35.16 -20.19
N LYS A 353 7.09 35.91 -20.96
CA LYS A 353 7.82 37.09 -20.49
C LYS A 353 6.81 38.11 -20.01
N ASP A 354 6.72 38.31 -18.70
CA ASP A 354 6.42 39.56 -18.02
C ASP A 354 6.23 39.25 -16.54
N GLU A 355 7.29 39.40 -15.75
CA GLU A 355 7.30 39.69 -14.29
C GLU A 355 8.69 39.41 -13.70
N ILE A 356 9.72 40.16 -14.12
CA ILE A 356 10.87 40.44 -13.25
C ILE A 356 11.26 41.91 -13.50
N SER A 357 10.56 42.80 -12.83
CA SER A 357 11.04 44.16 -12.58
C SER A 357 10.77 44.49 -11.11
N LYS A 358 11.72 44.12 -10.24
CA LYS A 358 12.20 44.96 -9.14
C LYS A 358 13.24 44.23 -8.31
N GLU A 359 14.21 45.04 -7.89
CA GLU A 359 15.25 44.83 -6.89
C GLU A 359 16.58 44.25 -7.37
N GLY A 360 17.58 45.14 -7.32
CA GLY A 360 18.98 44.94 -7.65
C GLY A 360 19.73 44.10 -6.61
N GLY A 361 21.00 43.77 -6.81
CA GLY A 361 21.96 44.30 -7.75
C GLY A 361 23.26 43.52 -7.71
N SER A 362 24.33 44.21 -8.11
CA SER A 362 25.72 43.80 -8.29
C SER A 362 26.07 43.23 -9.67
N LYS A 363 27.09 43.87 -10.24
CA LYS A 363 27.60 43.79 -11.60
C LYS A 363 28.57 42.62 -11.72
N GLU A 364 28.55 41.93 -12.86
CA GLU A 364 29.79 41.54 -13.54
C GLU A 364 29.54 41.31 -15.03
N THR A 365 30.46 41.84 -15.83
CA THR A 365 30.34 42.09 -17.27
C THR A 365 30.98 40.94 -18.04
N LEU A 366 30.23 40.22 -18.88
CA LEU A 366 30.80 39.32 -19.91
C LEU A 366 30.10 39.55 -21.25
N THR A 367 30.91 39.69 -22.29
CA THR A 367 30.64 40.32 -23.59
C THR A 367 29.87 39.43 -24.59
N LYS A 368 29.19 40.09 -25.54
CA LYS A 368 28.23 39.59 -26.54
C LYS A 368 28.79 38.62 -27.62
N GLU A 369 29.98 38.06 -27.45
CA GLU A 369 30.60 37.19 -28.46
C GLU A 369 30.35 35.68 -28.26
N SER A 370 29.97 35.26 -27.05
CA SER A 370 29.78 33.84 -26.73
C SER A 370 28.41 33.28 -27.13
N VAL A 371 27.41 34.13 -27.36
CA VAL A 371 26.02 33.70 -27.63
C VAL A 371 25.82 33.30 -29.10
N LYS A 372 26.54 33.92 -30.05
CA LYS A 372 26.38 33.62 -31.49
C LYS A 372 26.94 32.25 -31.92
N THR A 373 27.82 31.67 -31.12
CA THR A 373 28.46 30.37 -31.45
C THR A 373 27.62 29.18 -31.02
N VAL A 374 26.68 29.37 -30.08
CA VAL A 374 25.81 28.30 -29.57
C VAL A 374 24.57 28.12 -30.46
N ASP A 375 23.96 29.23 -30.91
CA ASP A 375 22.75 29.18 -31.76
C ASP A 375 23.00 28.52 -33.13
N LYS A 376 24.15 28.79 -33.77
CA LYS A 376 24.52 28.14 -35.04
C LYS A 376 24.79 26.64 -34.90
N LYS A 377 25.11 26.16 -33.70
CA LYS A 377 25.39 24.73 -33.44
C LYS A 377 24.09 23.94 -33.21
N LEU A 378 23.07 24.57 -32.62
CA LEU A 378 21.72 24.01 -32.46
C LEU A 378 20.95 23.93 -33.79
N GLU A 379 21.05 24.94 -34.67
CA GLU A 379 20.41 24.87 -36.00
C GLU A 379 20.99 23.77 -36.90
N LYS A 380 22.31 23.52 -36.83
CA LYS A 380 22.96 22.45 -37.61
C LYS A 380 22.60 21.04 -37.13
N LEU A 381 22.27 20.87 -35.84
CA LEU A 381 21.86 19.58 -35.27
C LEU A 381 20.39 19.25 -35.58
N SER A 382 19.53 20.26 -35.69
CA SER A 382 18.12 20.08 -36.06
C SER A 382 17.94 19.64 -37.52
N ARG A 383 18.72 20.21 -38.46
CA ARG A 383 18.65 19.81 -39.88
C ARG A 383 19.17 18.39 -40.16
N LYS A 384 20.10 17.88 -39.35
CA LYS A 384 20.70 16.54 -39.56
C LYS A 384 19.82 15.36 -39.09
N LYS A 385 18.75 15.62 -38.33
CA LYS A 385 17.82 14.58 -37.85
C LYS A 385 16.60 14.37 -38.75
N ILE A 386 16.34 15.27 -39.71
CA ILE A 386 15.18 15.20 -40.60
C ILE A 386 15.46 14.31 -41.83
N ASP A 387 16.72 14.16 -42.24
CA ASP A 387 17.11 13.37 -43.43
C ASP A 387 17.24 11.84 -43.20
N LEU A 388 17.09 11.34 -41.97
CA LEU A 388 17.30 9.92 -41.65
C LEU A 388 16.03 9.05 -41.62
N ASN A 389 14.84 9.63 -41.76
CA ASN A 389 13.55 8.89 -41.78
C ASN A 389 12.98 8.66 -43.20
N GLY A 390 13.77 8.87 -44.26
CA GLY A 390 13.31 8.79 -45.65
C GLY A 390 13.79 7.58 -46.47
N ALA A 391 14.51 6.60 -45.89
CA ALA A 391 15.09 5.51 -46.66
C ALA A 391 14.98 4.15 -45.96
N ALA A 392 13.80 3.52 -46.05
CA ALA A 392 13.62 2.07 -45.91
C ALA A 392 12.25 1.65 -46.48
N ALA A 393 12.15 1.64 -47.81
CA ALA A 393 11.09 0.96 -48.54
C ALA A 393 11.74 0.27 -49.75
N LEU A 394 11.97 -1.03 -49.63
CA LEU A 394 12.04 -2.05 -50.69
C LEU A 394 12.10 -3.43 -50.04
#